data_AF-A0A3B8KTK3-F1
#
_entry.id   AF-A0A3B8KTK3-F1
#
_cell.length_a   1.000
_cell.length_b   1.000
_cell.length_c   1.000
_cell.angle_alpha   90.00
_cell.angle_beta   90.00
_cell.angle_gamma   90.00
#
_symmetry.space_group_name_H-M   'P 1'
#
loop_
_entity.id
_entity.type
_entity.pdbx_description
1 polymer ?
#
loop_
_entity_poly.entity_id
_entity_poly.type
_entity_poly.pdbx_seq_one_letter_code
_entity_poly.pdbx_strand_id
1 'polypeptide(L)'
;VTASREELLPREGSSWIGKDRLQKGYMITVTNGLDRPLEIVVQDRLPVPAKEEIKIENVSIDPEPSEKDDKGILTWRLEMKGGETKRINVMYTIRFKGGKDLIFR
;
A
#
# COMPACT_ATOMS: atom_id res chain seq x y z
N VAL A 1 17.47 -4.85 -10.84
CA VAL A 1 16.07 -4.83 -10.33
C VAL A 1 15.74 -3.41 -9.96
N THR A 2 14.59 -2.91 -10.36
CA THR A 2 14.10 -1.58 -10.00
C THR A 2 12.75 -1.70 -9.29
N ALA A 3 12.48 -0.78 -8.37
CA ALA A 3 11.18 -0.67 -7.72
C ALA A 3 10.80 0.82 -7.59
N SER A 4 9.55 1.15 -7.88
CA SER A 4 8.97 2.48 -7.67
C SER A 4 7.66 2.36 -6.90
N ARG A 5 7.33 3.41 -6.13
CA ARG A 5 6.07 3.54 -5.41
C ARG A 5 5.41 4.85 -5.80
N GLU A 6 4.17 4.77 -6.24
CA GLU A 6 3.38 5.92 -6.67
C GLU A 6 2.09 5.99 -5.86
N GLU A 7 1.77 7.16 -5.30
CA GLU A 7 0.49 7.35 -4.63
C GLU A 7 -0.65 7.38 -5.65
N LEU A 8 -1.67 6.57 -5.42
CA LEU A 8 -2.91 6.63 -6.16
C LEU A 8 -3.76 7.73 -5.54
N LEU A 9 -3.61 8.95 -6.05
CA LEU A 9 -4.54 10.02 -5.75
C LEU A 9 -5.94 9.61 -6.23
N PRO A 10 -7.00 9.87 -5.44
CA PRO A 10 -8.36 9.63 -5.90
C PRO A 10 -8.57 10.34 -7.25
N ARG A 11 -8.97 9.58 -8.28
CA ARG A 11 -9.44 10.19 -9.54
C ARG A 11 -10.61 11.12 -9.20
N GLU A 12 -10.56 12.36 -9.72
CA GLU A 12 -11.69 13.28 -9.62
C GLU A 12 -12.97 12.57 -10.08
N GLY A 13 -13.98 12.55 -9.21
CA GLY A 13 -15.26 11.88 -9.44
C GLY A 13 -15.56 10.69 -8.52
N SER A 14 -14.61 10.24 -7.70
CA SER A 14 -14.86 9.19 -6.68
C SER A 14 -14.15 9.48 -5.36
N SER A 15 -14.23 10.72 -4.86
CA SER A 15 -13.70 11.06 -3.54
C SER A 15 -14.81 11.55 -2.64
N TRP A 16 -15.43 10.60 -1.94
CA TRP A 16 -16.24 10.85 -0.76
C TRP A 16 -15.28 11.24 0.38
N ILE A 17 -14.70 12.44 0.30
CA ILE A 17 -14.03 13.08 1.44
C ILE A 17 -15.14 13.46 2.42
N GLY A 18 -15.57 12.48 3.20
CA GLY A 18 -16.41 12.73 4.36
C GLY A 18 -15.60 13.50 5.40
N LYS A 19 -16.28 14.26 6.26
CA LYS A 19 -15.66 15.06 7.35
C LYS A 19 -14.74 14.24 8.27
N ASP A 20 -14.84 12.91 8.25
CA ASP A 20 -14.18 11.94 9.10
C ASP A 20 -13.47 10.79 8.34
N ARG A 21 -13.38 10.83 6.99
CA ARG A 21 -12.82 9.72 6.18
C ARG A 21 -11.87 10.22 5.07
N LEU A 22 -10.73 9.56 4.95
CA LEU A 22 -9.71 9.81 3.92
C LEU A 22 -9.29 8.48 3.28
N GLN A 23 -9.61 8.30 2.00
CA GLN A 23 -9.14 7.15 1.24
C GLN A 23 -7.75 7.43 0.66
N LYS A 24 -6.84 6.46 0.80
CA LYS A 24 -5.50 6.49 0.23
C LYS A 24 -5.25 5.21 -0.55
N GLY A 25 -4.37 5.29 -1.52
CA GLY A 25 -3.81 4.12 -2.17
C GLY A 25 -2.42 4.39 -2.70
N TYR A 26 -1.69 3.33 -3.00
CA TYR A 26 -0.42 3.40 -3.69
C TYR A 26 -0.22 2.14 -4.53
N MET A 27 0.60 2.28 -5.57
CA MET A 27 1.02 1.18 -6.43
C MET A 27 2.54 1.05 -6.34
N ILE A 28 3.01 -0.16 -6.06
CA ILE A 28 4.42 -0.53 -6.14
C ILE A 28 4.63 -1.24 -7.47
N THR A 29 5.53 -0.74 -8.30
CA THR A 29 5.96 -1.40 -9.53
C THR A 29 7.35 -1.96 -9.33
N VAL A 30 7.51 -3.27 -9.56
CA VAL A 30 8.79 -3.96 -9.47
C VAL A 30 9.15 -4.51 -10.84
N THR A 31 10.37 -4.26 -11.30
CA THR A 31 10.86 -4.74 -12.60
C THR A 31 12.16 -5.51 -12.43
N ASN A 32 12.17 -6.75 -12.94
CA ASN A 32 13.38 -7.52 -13.12
C ASN A 32 14.03 -7.15 -14.46
N GLY A 33 14.97 -6.19 -14.44
CA GLY A 33 15.72 -5.80 -15.63
C GLY A 33 16.82 -6.78 -16.08
N LEU A 34 16.98 -7.92 -15.41
CA LEU A 34 17.94 -8.97 -15.82
C LEU A 34 17.26 -9.95 -16.79
N ASP A 35 18.06 -10.73 -17.51
CA ASP A 35 17.62 -11.75 -18.47
C ASP A 35 17.33 -13.13 -17.84
N ARG A 36 17.49 -13.25 -16.52
CA ARG A 36 17.31 -14.48 -15.74
C ARG A 36 16.21 -14.34 -14.68
N PRO A 37 15.55 -15.46 -14.29
CA PRO A 37 14.57 -15.44 -13.21
C PRO A 37 15.21 -15.11 -11.85
N LEU A 38 14.45 -14.44 -10.99
CA LEU A 38 14.84 -14.06 -9.63
C LEU A 38 13.66 -14.17 -8.67
N GLU A 39 13.95 -14.47 -7.41
CA GLU A 39 13.02 -14.25 -6.31
C GLU A 39 13.29 -12.86 -5.72
N ILE A 40 12.27 -12.02 -5.68
CA ILE A 40 12.35 -10.66 -5.12
C ILE A 40 11.42 -10.57 -3.91
N VAL A 41 11.99 -10.16 -2.78
CA VAL A 41 11.23 -9.87 -1.56
C VAL A 41 10.94 -8.37 -1.51
N VAL A 42 9.66 -8.01 -1.54
CA VAL A 42 9.20 -6.64 -1.36
C VAL A 42 8.64 -6.50 0.04
N GLN A 43 9.09 -5.48 0.77
CA GLN A 43 8.52 -5.13 2.08
C GLN A 43 8.05 -3.69 2.04
N ASP A 44 6.79 -3.45 2.40
CA ASP A 44 6.25 -2.10 2.57
C ASP A 44 5.40 -2.02 3.84
N ARG A 45 5.23 -0.82 4.37
CA ARG A 45 4.43 -0.59 5.58
C ARG A 45 3.03 -0.08 5.22
N LEU A 46 2.01 -0.82 5.64
CA LEU A 46 0.67 -0.29 5.80
C LEU A 46 0.60 0.53 7.09
N PRO A 47 0.10 1.78 7.07
CA PRO A 47 0.01 2.60 8.28
C PRO A 47 -0.79 1.89 9.38
N VAL A 48 -0.25 1.89 10.60
CA VAL A 48 -0.95 1.43 11.80
C VAL A 48 -1.44 2.67 12.55
N PRO A 49 -2.71 2.71 13.00
CA PRO A 49 -3.19 3.86 13.76
C PRO A 49 -2.40 4.06 15.06
N ALA A 50 -1.91 5.28 15.29
CA ALA A 50 -1.20 5.65 16.51
C ALA A 50 -2.13 6.01 17.69
N LYS A 51 -3.41 6.27 17.42
CA LYS A 51 -4.44 6.66 18.39
C LYS A 51 -5.72 5.87 18.12
N GLU A 52 -6.47 5.54 19.17
CA GLU A 52 -7.74 4.79 19.06
C GLU A 52 -8.82 5.52 18.23
N GLU A 53 -8.73 6.85 18.14
CA GLU A 53 -9.61 7.71 17.35
C GLU A 53 -9.40 7.56 15.84
N ILE A 54 -8.24 7.05 15.43
CA ILE A 54 -7.88 6.78 14.04
C ILE A 54 -8.09 5.29 13.78
N LYS A 55 -8.83 4.96 12.72
CA LYS A 55 -9.04 3.58 12.28
C LYS A 55 -8.65 3.43 10.83
N ILE A 56 -7.94 2.35 10.51
CA ILE A 56 -7.72 1.94 9.12
C ILE A 56 -8.75 0.86 8.80
N GLU A 57 -9.55 1.09 7.76
CA GLU A 57 -10.62 0.21 7.30
C GLU A 57 -10.56 0.05 5.77
N ASN A 58 -11.34 -0.88 5.21
CA ASN A 58 -11.41 -1.14 3.77
C ASN A 58 -10.02 -1.33 3.12
N VAL A 59 -9.15 -2.07 3.80
CA VAL A 59 -7.83 -2.41 3.26
C VAL A 59 -8.02 -3.41 2.13
N SER A 60 -7.60 -3.02 0.93
CA SER A 60 -7.55 -3.87 -0.26
C SER A 60 -6.12 -3.92 -0.74
N ILE A 61 -5.57 -5.13 -0.88
CA ILE A 61 -4.19 -5.38 -1.28
C ILE A 61 -4.20 -6.43 -2.38
N ASP A 62 -3.59 -6.13 -3.51
CA ASP A 62 -3.51 -7.04 -4.66
C ASP A 62 -2.12 -6.94 -5.32
N PRO A 63 -1.34 -8.03 -5.41
CA PRO A 63 -1.62 -9.36 -4.86
C PRO A 63 -1.56 -9.38 -3.32
N GLU A 64 -2.19 -10.38 -2.70
CA GLU A 64 -2.12 -10.57 -1.24
C GLU A 64 -0.66 -10.77 -0.77
N PRO A 65 -0.28 -10.17 0.37
CA PRO A 65 1.06 -10.34 0.92
C PRO A 65 1.21 -11.76 1.47
N SER A 66 2.40 -12.33 1.29
CA SER A 66 2.76 -13.63 1.90
C SER A 66 2.81 -13.57 3.42
N GLU A 67 3.17 -12.42 3.99
CA GLU A 67 3.24 -12.23 5.45
C GLU A 67 2.78 -10.81 5.81
N LYS A 68 2.10 -10.67 6.94
CA LYS A 68 1.74 -9.39 7.56
C LYS A 68 2.01 -9.45 9.05
N ASP A 69 2.78 -8.50 9.57
CA ASP A 69 3.09 -8.41 11.01
C ASP A 69 2.21 -7.39 11.76
N ASP A 70 2.31 -7.42 13.09
CA ASP A 70 1.57 -6.51 13.99
C ASP A 70 2.00 -5.04 13.86
N LYS A 71 3.15 -4.77 13.23
CA LYS A 71 3.67 -3.42 12.95
C LYS A 71 3.20 -2.89 11.58
N GLY A 72 2.36 -3.65 10.89
CA GLY A 72 1.83 -3.30 9.57
C GLY A 72 2.82 -3.51 8.42
N ILE A 73 3.92 -4.23 8.64
CA ILE A 73 4.84 -4.63 7.55
C ILE A 73 4.17 -5.72 6.73
N LEU A 74 4.04 -5.46 5.44
CA LEU A 74 3.55 -6.38 4.42
C LEU A 74 4.75 -6.91 3.66
N THR A 75 4.83 -8.23 3.48
CA THR A 75 5.91 -8.88 2.73
C THR A 75 5.35 -9.66 1.56
N TRP A 76 5.86 -9.41 0.35
CA TRP A 76 5.57 -10.17 -0.86
C TRP A 76 6.83 -10.87 -1.36
N ARG A 77 6.73 -12.18 -1.59
CA ARG A 77 7.75 -12.98 -2.27
C ARG A 77 7.34 -13.16 -3.72
N LEU A 78 8.04 -12.50 -4.64
CA LEU A 78 7.72 -12.45 -6.05
C LEU A 78 8.74 -13.27 -6.84
N GLU A 79 8.32 -14.40 -7.38
CA GLU A 79 9.07 -15.08 -8.43
C GLU A 79 8.89 -14.31 -9.74
N MET A 80 9.97 -13.80 -10.32
CA MET A 80 9.94 -12.95 -11.51
C MET A 80 10.90 -13.47 -12.57
N LYS A 81 10.39 -13.69 -13.78
CA LYS A 81 11.19 -14.02 -14.97
C LYS A 81 12.07 -12.84 -15.38
N GLY A 82 13.06 -13.10 -16.25
CA GLY A 82 13.85 -12.04 -16.84
C GLY A 82 12.99 -11.06 -17.63
N GLY A 83 13.20 -9.76 -17.44
CA GLY A 83 12.41 -8.69 -18.06
C GLY A 83 11.00 -8.47 -17.47
N GLU A 84 10.57 -9.29 -16.49
CA GLU A 84 9.20 -9.21 -15.97
C GLU A 84 8.98 -7.94 -15.13
N THR A 85 7.76 -7.40 -15.19
CA THR A 85 7.29 -6.33 -14.32
C THR A 85 6.02 -6.76 -13.60
N LYS A 86 6.01 -6.67 -12.26
CA LYS A 86 4.86 -6.94 -11.40
C LYS A 86 4.41 -5.67 -10.70
N ARG A 87 3.11 -5.59 -10.38
CA ARG A 87 2.51 -4.47 -9.68
C ARG A 87 1.83 -4.96 -8.41
N ILE A 88 1.95 -4.18 -7.35
CA ILE A 88 1.25 -4.38 -6.08
C ILE A 88 0.42 -3.12 -5.83
N ASN A 89 -0.88 -3.27 -5.74
CA ASN A 89 -1.83 -2.22 -5.44
C ASN A 89 -2.26 -2.34 -3.99
N VAL A 90 -2.21 -1.23 -3.27
CA VAL A 90 -2.71 -1.13 -1.90
C VAL A 90 -3.65 0.04 -1.80
N MET A 91 -4.84 -0.19 -1.26
CA MET A 91 -5.85 0.83 -0.97
C MET A 91 -6.33 0.66 0.46
N TYR A 92 -6.56 1.76 1.16
CA TYR A 92 -7.08 1.75 2.52
C TYR A 92 -7.81 3.06 2.83
N THR A 93 -8.75 2.99 3.76
CA THR A 93 -9.51 4.14 4.26
C THR A 93 -9.08 4.46 5.67
N ILE A 94 -8.68 5.70 5.90
CA ILE A 94 -8.43 6.25 7.23
C ILE A 94 -9.72 6.90 7.70
N ARG A 95 -10.25 6.47 8.85
CA ARG A 95 -11.36 7.11 9.55
C ARG A 95 -10.84 7.79 10.81
N PHE A 96 -11.30 9.01 11.10
CA PHE A 96 -10.87 9.79 12.26
C PHE A 96 -12.05 10.46 12.96
N LYS A 97 -12.14 10.33 14.30
CA LYS A 97 -13.15 11.02 15.10
C LYS A 97 -12.57 12.32 15.68
N GLY A 98 -12.95 13.46 15.09
CA GLY A 98 -12.55 14.79 15.58
C GLY A 98 -11.63 15.50 14.60
N GLY A 99 -12.02 16.71 14.17
CA GLY A 99 -11.32 17.47 13.14
C GLY A 99 -10.02 18.10 13.62
N LYS A 100 -9.00 17.30 13.93
CA LYS A 100 -7.63 17.77 14.19
C LYS A 100 -6.61 16.91 13.45
N ASP A 101 -5.57 17.58 12.99
CA ASP A 101 -4.58 17.16 11.99
C ASP A 101 -4.12 15.69 12.09
N LEU A 102 -4.27 14.97 10.97
CA LEU A 102 -3.78 13.61 10.78
C LEU A 102 -2.26 13.64 10.57
N ILE A 103 -1.49 13.37 11.64
CA ILE A 103 -0.04 13.13 11.53
C ILE A 103 0.18 11.61 11.46
N PHE A 104 0.67 11.13 10.32
CA PHE A 104 1.18 9.76 10.17
C PHE A 104 2.69 9.78 10.52
N ARG A 105 3.16 8.87 11.38
CA ARG A 105 4.58 8.73 11.75
C ARG A 105 5.07 7.32 11.43
#